data_AF-A0A430EKS6-F1
#
_entry.id   AF-A0A430EKS6-F1
#
_cell.length_a   1.000
_cell.length_b   1.000
_cell.length_c   1.000
_cell.angle_alpha   90.00
_cell.angle_beta   90.00
_cell.angle_gamma   90.00
#
_symmetry.space_group_name_H-M   'P 1'
#
loop_
_entity.id
_entity.type
_entity.pdbx_description
1 polymer ?
#
loop_
_entity_poly.entity_id
_entity_poly.type
_entity_poly.pdbx_seq_one_letter_code
_entity_poly.pdbx_strand_id
1 'polypeptide(L)'
;MKTTKIKALLATATAFGLAITAAQPAAAQTKIVLNDIGGVTGSPAELGFKIAASYWESVLTNNVTLHFDVGFAKLGPNILGGASSNLYTNVGIDSYYGALAATGTSALDASVLSHLAPLSGSGSVSAIVPNYAQPATLDGVAATGTRLTPDGKAISNTMALSTANAQALGAAAAAVDGTIRFSSDFAFDFNPTDGIQAGTIDFVGVAIHEIGHTLGFLSGADDFDYSVGSGFKTDNYWWAYALDLFRYSGDGELNWAFDQPSYFSIDGGATAFQGDAYFSTGENNGDGWQASHWKANNTCSNYVGVMNPYTCFGQMDEVTAADLALMDAIGWNLNVDVLANGGYNFTTKDVAQAWIAAGGAVPEPESWTMLILGFGAIGGMMRYRNRSRQVRFA
;
A
#
# COMPACT_ATOMS: atom_id res chain seq x y z
N MET A 1 13.41 50.38 -7.24
CA MET A 1 13.97 49.63 -6.10
C MET A 1 12.90 49.49 -5.03
N LYS A 2 12.21 48.34 -4.99
CA LYS A 2 11.40 47.89 -3.86
C LYS A 2 11.69 46.41 -3.69
N THR A 3 12.52 46.08 -2.70
CA THR A 3 12.91 44.72 -2.35
C THR A 3 11.92 44.17 -1.33
N THR A 4 11.09 43.22 -1.75
CA THR A 4 10.21 42.46 -0.85
C THR A 4 11.00 41.28 -0.29
N LYS A 5 11.26 41.29 1.03
CA LYS A 5 11.87 40.16 1.74
C LYS A 5 10.80 39.09 1.96
N ILE A 6 10.97 37.91 1.37
CA ILE A 6 10.19 36.71 1.71
C ILE A 6 10.90 36.00 2.87
N LYS A 7 10.15 35.73 3.93
CA LYS A 7 10.61 35.03 5.14
C LYS A 7 10.80 33.55 4.82
N ALA A 8 12.01 33.02 5.00
CA ALA A 8 12.26 31.59 5.11
C ALA A 8 11.70 31.10 6.45
N LEU A 9 10.81 30.10 6.43
CA LEU A 9 10.43 29.36 7.63
C LEU A 9 11.57 28.40 7.98
N LEU A 10 12.10 28.54 9.20
CA LEU A 10 13.06 27.62 9.80
C LEU A 10 12.36 26.31 10.21
N ALA A 11 13.01 25.19 9.91
CA ALA A 11 12.64 23.86 10.35
C ALA A 11 12.79 23.70 11.88
N THR A 12 11.80 23.07 12.52
CA THR A 12 11.90 22.54 13.88
C THR A 12 11.81 21.02 13.78
N ALA A 13 12.95 20.34 13.95
CA ALA A 13 13.00 18.90 14.17
C ALA A 13 12.47 18.61 15.59
N THR A 14 11.40 17.85 15.72
CA THR A 14 10.86 17.39 17.01
C THR A 14 11.48 16.06 17.39
N ALA A 15 12.12 16.02 18.56
CA ALA A 15 12.70 14.81 19.15
C ALA A 15 11.63 13.95 19.84
N PHE A 16 11.68 12.64 19.62
CA PHE A 16 10.85 11.63 20.28
C PHE A 16 11.27 11.42 21.75
N GLY A 17 10.33 11.53 22.69
CA GLY A 17 10.56 11.29 24.12
C GLY A 17 9.95 9.96 24.57
N LEU A 18 10.78 9.02 25.04
CA LEU A 18 10.35 7.75 25.65
C LEU A 18 10.12 7.89 27.17
N ALA A 19 9.00 7.37 27.65
CA ALA A 19 8.80 7.05 29.07
C ALA A 19 8.55 5.54 29.21
N ILE A 20 9.38 4.85 30.00
CA ILE A 20 9.29 3.40 30.23
C ILE A 20 8.64 3.16 31.59
N THR A 21 7.47 2.52 31.59
CA THR A 21 6.94 1.82 32.77
C THR A 21 6.68 0.37 32.38
N ALA A 22 7.36 -0.55 33.07
CA ALA A 22 7.24 -1.99 32.83
C ALA A 22 5.99 -2.54 33.54
N ALA A 23 4.92 -2.73 32.76
CA ALA A 23 3.91 -3.75 33.02
C ALA A 23 4.04 -4.78 31.89
N GLN A 24 4.03 -6.09 32.20
CA GLN A 24 3.94 -7.10 31.13
C GLN A 24 2.61 -6.90 30.41
N PRO A 25 2.61 -6.51 29.12
CA PRO A 25 1.37 -6.17 28.45
C PRO A 25 0.64 -7.46 28.07
N ALA A 26 -0.69 -7.45 28.16
CA ALA A 26 -1.50 -8.27 27.26
C ALA A 26 -0.95 -8.06 25.85
N ALA A 27 -0.72 -9.12 25.07
CA ALA A 27 -0.05 -9.05 23.77
C ALA A 27 -0.54 -7.82 23.01
N ALA A 28 0.34 -6.83 22.93
CA ALA A 28 -0.01 -5.52 22.44
C ALA A 28 -0.12 -5.66 20.91
N GLN A 29 -1.33 -5.55 20.36
CA GLN A 29 -1.64 -5.94 18.98
C GLN A 29 -2.14 -4.74 18.20
N THR A 30 -1.91 -4.72 16.89
CA THR A 30 -2.45 -3.69 16.01
C THR A 30 -3.97 -3.78 16.00
N LYS A 31 -4.65 -2.66 16.24
CA LYS A 31 -6.11 -2.55 16.16
C LYS A 31 -6.49 -1.60 15.04
N ILE A 32 -7.45 -1.98 14.22
CA ILE A 32 -8.02 -1.15 13.15
C ILE A 32 -9.43 -0.76 13.57
N VAL A 33 -9.66 0.55 13.69
CA VAL A 33 -10.96 1.17 13.91
C VAL A 33 -11.47 1.68 12.59
N LEU A 34 -12.63 1.16 12.17
CA LEU A 34 -13.30 1.55 10.94
C LEU A 34 -14.37 2.61 11.26
N ASN A 35 -14.17 3.83 10.78
CA ASN A 35 -15.11 4.94 10.92
C ASN A 35 -16.01 5.01 9.68
N ASP A 36 -17.30 4.71 9.81
CA ASP A 36 -18.23 4.84 8.69
C ASP A 36 -18.48 6.32 8.36
N ILE A 37 -18.09 6.74 7.16
CA ILE A 37 -18.33 8.08 6.63
C ILE A 37 -19.53 8.13 5.67
N GLY A 38 -20.23 7.01 5.49
CA GLY A 38 -21.47 6.90 4.73
C GLY A 38 -21.62 5.55 4.03
N GLY A 39 -22.77 4.90 4.26
CA GLY A 39 -23.24 3.75 3.48
C GLY A 39 -22.63 2.40 3.86
N VAL A 40 -21.72 2.34 4.83
CA VAL A 40 -21.15 1.08 5.31
C VAL A 40 -22.05 0.44 6.36
N THR A 41 -22.37 1.14 7.46
CA THR A 41 -23.12 0.59 8.60
C THR A 41 -24.47 0.04 8.16
N GLY A 42 -24.76 -1.21 8.53
CA GLY A 42 -25.99 -1.91 8.18
C GLY A 42 -26.04 -2.46 6.75
N SER A 43 -24.98 -2.29 5.95
CA SER A 43 -24.83 -2.90 4.63
C SER A 43 -23.93 -4.15 4.68
N PRO A 44 -23.92 -5.00 3.63
CA PRO A 44 -22.97 -6.10 3.51
C PRO A 44 -21.50 -5.66 3.56
N ALA A 45 -21.20 -4.43 3.13
CA ALA A 45 -19.84 -3.87 3.15
C ALA A 45 -19.27 -3.75 4.57
N GLU A 46 -20.13 -3.53 5.59
CA GLU A 46 -19.68 -3.45 6.99
C GLU A 46 -18.96 -4.72 7.43
N LEU A 47 -19.54 -5.88 7.11
CA LEU A 47 -18.93 -7.16 7.48
C LEU A 47 -17.68 -7.43 6.65
N GLY A 48 -17.71 -7.14 5.34
CA GLY A 48 -16.55 -7.30 4.47
C GLY A 48 -15.34 -6.51 4.94
N PHE A 49 -15.52 -5.23 5.31
CA PHE A 49 -14.44 -4.41 5.87
C PHE A 49 -13.94 -4.94 7.21
N LYS A 50 -14.82 -5.43 8.10
CA LYS A 50 -14.41 -6.03 9.38
C LYS A 50 -13.58 -7.29 9.19
N ILE A 51 -13.97 -8.15 8.23
CA ILE A 51 -13.23 -9.37 7.89
C ILE A 51 -11.85 -9.00 7.35
N ALA A 52 -11.75 -8.06 6.41
CA ALA A 52 -10.49 -7.59 5.87
C ALA A 52 -9.58 -6.95 6.93
N ALA A 53 -10.13 -6.10 7.80
CA ALA A 53 -9.39 -5.53 8.93
C ALA A 53 -8.86 -6.62 9.87
N SER A 54 -9.67 -7.66 10.14
CA SER A 54 -9.27 -8.75 11.03
C SER A 54 -8.07 -9.55 10.51
N TYR A 55 -7.89 -9.63 9.18
CA TYR A 55 -6.69 -10.24 8.61
C TYR A 55 -5.43 -9.46 9.02
N TRP A 56 -5.40 -8.15 8.76
CA TRP A 56 -4.27 -7.30 9.12
C TRP A 56 -4.03 -7.27 10.62
N GLU A 57 -5.08 -7.15 11.44
CA GLU A 57 -4.97 -7.29 12.91
C GLU A 57 -4.35 -8.63 13.30
N SER A 58 -4.65 -9.71 12.59
CA SER A 58 -4.15 -11.05 12.92
C SER A 58 -2.67 -11.24 12.63
N VAL A 59 -2.09 -10.51 11.69
CA VAL A 59 -0.67 -10.67 11.29
C VAL A 59 0.24 -9.59 11.87
N LEU A 60 -0.27 -8.38 12.12
CA LEU A 60 0.49 -7.24 12.63
C LEU A 60 0.60 -7.26 14.17
N THR A 61 1.81 -7.01 14.69
CA THR A 61 2.09 -7.04 16.14
C THR A 61 2.48 -5.70 16.74
N ASN A 62 2.53 -4.61 15.96
CA ASN A 62 2.79 -3.28 16.52
C ASN A 62 1.64 -2.87 17.44
N ASN A 63 1.97 -2.30 18.60
CA ASN A 63 0.96 -1.81 19.55
C ASN A 63 0.42 -0.44 19.15
N VAL A 64 -0.43 -0.41 18.13
CA VAL A 64 -1.01 0.81 17.57
C VAL A 64 -2.51 0.65 17.32
N THR A 65 -3.25 1.75 17.40
CA THR A 65 -4.66 1.81 17.02
C THR A 65 -4.77 2.70 15.80
N LEU A 66 -5.06 2.09 14.65
CA LEU A 66 -5.22 2.77 13.38
C LEU A 66 -6.68 3.16 13.16
N HIS A 67 -6.90 4.31 12.53
CA HIS A 67 -8.23 4.82 12.26
C HIS A 67 -8.45 4.98 10.76
N PHE A 68 -9.29 4.15 10.16
CA PHE A 68 -9.61 4.23 8.74
C PHE A 68 -11.05 4.66 8.53
N ASP A 69 -11.21 5.72 7.74
CA ASP A 69 -12.52 6.16 7.28
C ASP A 69 -12.96 5.25 6.14
N VAL A 70 -14.12 4.60 6.27
CA VAL A 70 -14.68 3.69 5.26
C VAL A 70 -15.99 4.21 4.71
N GLY A 71 -16.17 4.12 3.39
CA GLY A 71 -17.40 4.53 2.70
C GLY A 71 -17.85 3.53 1.65
N PHE A 72 -19.16 3.38 1.50
CA PHE A 72 -19.77 2.55 0.46
C PHE A 72 -20.96 3.27 -0.18
N ALA A 73 -20.72 3.87 -1.33
CA ALA A 73 -21.70 4.71 -2.02
C ALA A 73 -21.40 4.75 -3.52
N LYS A 74 -22.35 5.22 -4.33
CA LYS A 74 -22.11 5.42 -5.75
C LYS A 74 -20.94 6.37 -6.00
N LEU A 75 -19.93 5.93 -6.74
CA LEU A 75 -18.79 6.74 -7.19
C LEU A 75 -18.92 7.14 -8.67
N GLY A 76 -17.90 7.81 -9.21
CA GLY A 76 -17.84 8.14 -10.64
C GLY A 76 -17.88 6.90 -11.54
N PRO A 77 -18.28 7.04 -12.81
CA PRO A 77 -18.37 5.90 -13.72
C PRO A 77 -17.02 5.19 -13.85
N ASN A 78 -17.04 3.85 -13.82
CA ASN A 78 -15.86 2.96 -13.89
C ASN A 78 -14.87 3.08 -12.71
N ILE A 79 -15.24 3.73 -11.61
CA ILE A 79 -14.43 3.76 -10.38
C ILE A 79 -14.94 2.67 -9.45
N LEU A 80 -14.21 1.57 -9.34
CA LEU A 80 -14.53 0.49 -8.38
C LEU A 80 -14.44 1.01 -6.95
N GLY A 81 -13.41 1.80 -6.69
CA GLY A 81 -13.07 2.37 -5.41
C GLY A 81 -11.56 2.34 -5.21
N GLY A 82 -11.10 2.87 -4.08
CA GLY A 82 -9.68 2.99 -3.78
C GLY A 82 -9.43 3.56 -2.38
N ALA A 83 -8.15 3.61 -2.02
CA ALA A 83 -7.65 4.18 -0.79
C ALA A 83 -6.92 5.51 -1.00
N SER A 84 -6.92 6.33 0.04
CA SER A 84 -5.99 7.46 0.17
C SER A 84 -5.41 7.46 1.57
N SER A 85 -4.10 7.66 1.69
CA SER A 85 -3.38 7.69 2.96
C SER A 85 -3.14 9.12 3.43
N ASN A 86 -3.36 9.39 4.72
CA ASN A 86 -2.81 10.60 5.32
C ASN A 86 -1.30 10.43 5.46
N LEU A 87 -0.55 11.49 5.17
CA LEU A 87 0.90 11.43 5.07
C LEU A 87 1.59 12.18 6.21
N TYR A 88 2.61 11.54 6.78
CA TYR A 88 3.64 12.17 7.59
C TYR A 88 4.82 12.51 6.66
N THR A 89 4.94 13.79 6.29
CA THR A 89 5.83 14.25 5.20
C THR A 89 7.12 14.88 5.70
N ASN A 90 8.12 15.00 4.80
CA ASN A 90 9.43 15.58 5.09
C ASN A 90 10.20 14.84 6.21
N VAL A 91 9.98 13.53 6.33
CA VAL A 91 10.71 12.67 7.25
C VAL A 91 12.13 12.51 6.73
N GLY A 92 13.15 12.72 7.57
CA GLY A 92 14.53 12.42 7.19
C GLY A 92 14.73 10.93 6.98
N ILE A 93 15.36 10.52 5.88
CA ILE A 93 15.63 9.09 5.60
C ILE A 93 16.54 8.49 6.69
N ASP A 94 17.46 9.28 7.24
CA ASP A 94 18.28 8.92 8.39
C ASP A 94 17.45 8.58 9.64
N SER A 95 16.40 9.36 9.89
CA SER A 95 15.47 9.17 10.99
C SER A 95 14.62 7.92 10.79
N TYR A 96 14.19 7.65 9.55
CA TYR A 96 13.50 6.42 9.18
C TYR A 96 14.38 5.19 9.40
N TYR A 97 15.65 5.21 8.97
CA TYR A 97 16.60 4.13 9.24
C TYR A 97 16.82 3.89 10.73
N GLY A 98 16.93 4.96 11.51
CA GLY A 98 17.02 4.88 12.97
C GLY A 98 15.78 4.26 13.60
N ALA A 99 14.59 4.58 13.09
CA ALA A 99 13.33 4.01 13.58
C ALA A 99 13.21 2.52 13.24
N LEU A 100 13.49 2.11 11.99
CA LEU A 100 13.54 0.70 11.60
C LEU A 100 14.48 -0.10 12.51
N ALA A 101 15.69 0.41 12.76
CA ALA A 101 16.66 -0.24 13.63
C ALA A 101 16.19 -0.37 15.09
N ALA A 102 15.34 0.55 15.54
CA ALA A 102 14.82 0.56 16.90
C ALA A 102 13.58 -0.32 17.09
N THR A 103 12.77 -0.51 16.04
CA THR A 103 11.48 -1.20 16.11
C THR A 103 11.50 -2.59 15.49
N GLY A 104 12.40 -2.87 14.56
CA GLY A 104 12.49 -4.14 13.85
C GLY A 104 12.90 -5.30 14.77
N THR A 105 12.28 -6.45 14.58
CA THR A 105 12.48 -7.65 15.41
C THR A 105 12.62 -8.95 14.61
N SER A 106 12.31 -8.95 13.32
CA SER A 106 12.27 -10.14 12.48
C SER A 106 13.65 -10.48 11.87
N ALA A 107 13.79 -11.69 11.32
CA ALA A 107 14.96 -12.03 10.52
C ALA A 107 15.03 -11.23 9.21
N LEU A 108 13.88 -10.79 8.69
CA LEU A 108 13.78 -9.92 7.54
C LEU A 108 14.29 -8.51 7.87
N ASP A 109 13.91 -7.95 9.02
CA ASP A 109 14.45 -6.68 9.53
C ASP A 109 15.98 -6.72 9.59
N ALA A 110 16.55 -7.82 10.09
CA ALA A 110 18.00 -7.98 10.15
C ALA A 110 18.64 -7.98 8.75
N SER A 111 18.01 -8.64 7.76
CA SER A 111 18.46 -8.60 6.37
C SER A 111 18.39 -7.18 5.83
N VAL A 112 17.23 -6.52 5.95
CA VAL A 112 16.99 -5.15 5.52
C VAL A 112 18.02 -4.20 6.10
N LEU A 113 18.18 -4.16 7.42
CA LEU A 113 19.09 -3.24 8.11
C LEU A 113 20.55 -3.41 7.70
N SER A 114 20.96 -4.63 7.34
CA SER A 114 22.32 -4.90 6.85
C SER A 114 22.55 -4.50 5.39
N HIS A 115 21.49 -4.24 4.62
CA HIS A 115 21.55 -3.94 3.19
C HIS A 115 20.85 -2.62 2.79
N LEU A 116 20.46 -1.78 3.76
CA LEU A 116 19.95 -0.45 3.46
C LEU A 116 20.99 0.35 2.65
N ALA A 117 20.50 1.10 1.66
CA ALA A 117 21.36 1.95 0.84
C ALA A 117 22.15 2.94 1.73
N PRO A 118 23.46 3.11 1.50
CA PRO A 118 24.27 3.96 2.35
C PRO A 118 23.84 5.43 2.24
N LEU A 119 23.78 6.11 3.38
CA LEU A 119 23.53 7.55 3.42
C LEU A 119 24.83 8.33 3.21
N SER A 120 24.76 9.40 2.44
CA SER A 120 25.83 10.40 2.36
C SER A 120 25.95 11.18 3.67
N GLY A 121 26.98 12.02 3.77
CA GLY A 121 27.14 12.94 4.91
C GLY A 121 26.01 13.96 5.08
N SER A 122 25.13 14.12 4.08
CA SER A 122 23.94 14.97 4.14
C SER A 122 22.66 14.21 4.49
N GLY A 123 22.76 12.91 4.78
CA GLY A 123 21.62 12.02 4.99
C GLY A 123 20.93 11.58 3.70
N SER A 124 21.57 11.75 2.54
CA SER A 124 20.96 11.42 1.25
C SER A 124 21.23 9.98 0.81
N VAL A 125 20.24 9.34 0.19
CA VAL A 125 20.43 8.15 -0.63
C VAL A 125 20.71 8.52 -2.10
N SER A 126 21.42 7.65 -2.81
CA SER A 126 21.49 7.71 -4.27
C SER A 126 20.42 6.80 -4.85
N ALA A 127 19.48 7.36 -5.61
CA ALA A 127 18.42 6.62 -6.27
C ALA A 127 18.25 7.09 -7.71
N ILE A 128 17.81 6.19 -8.59
CA ILE A 128 17.42 6.49 -9.96
C ILE A 128 16.04 7.13 -9.92
N VAL A 129 15.93 8.34 -10.48
CA VAL A 129 14.69 9.11 -10.61
C VAL A 129 14.54 9.58 -12.06
N PRO A 130 13.35 10.03 -12.50
CA PRO A 130 13.20 10.56 -13.84
C PRO A 130 14.07 11.81 -14.07
N ASN A 131 14.46 12.01 -15.33
CA ASN A 131 15.24 13.18 -15.72
C ASN A 131 14.41 14.48 -15.58
N TYR A 132 15.07 15.64 -15.63
CA TYR A 132 14.36 16.92 -15.64
C TYR A 132 13.66 17.17 -16.96
N ALA A 133 12.43 17.71 -16.92
CA ALA A 133 11.74 18.19 -18.11
C ALA A 133 12.51 19.32 -18.80
N GLN A 134 13.20 20.17 -18.03
CA GLN A 134 14.11 21.22 -18.53
C GLN A 134 15.48 21.09 -17.84
N PRO A 135 16.43 20.33 -18.42
CA PRO A 135 17.74 20.07 -17.79
C PRO A 135 18.56 21.32 -17.52
N ALA A 136 18.49 22.34 -18.39
CA ALA A 136 19.27 23.58 -18.23
C ALA A 136 18.89 24.37 -16.96
N THR A 137 17.68 24.16 -16.43
CA THR A 137 17.16 24.87 -15.26
C THR A 137 16.82 23.94 -14.10
N LEU A 138 17.14 22.64 -14.22
CA LEU A 138 16.85 21.59 -13.22
C LEU A 138 15.35 21.61 -12.83
N ASP A 139 14.47 21.66 -13.83
CA ASP A 139 13.03 21.88 -13.64
C ASP A 139 12.20 20.69 -14.12
N GLY A 140 11.20 20.34 -13.30
CA GLY A 140 10.17 19.38 -13.66
C GLY A 140 10.64 17.93 -13.76
N VAL A 141 9.75 17.11 -14.30
CA VAL A 141 9.89 15.67 -14.48
C VAL A 141 9.68 15.37 -15.96
N ALA A 142 10.68 14.79 -16.62
CA ALA A 142 10.62 14.39 -18.01
C ALA A 142 9.83 13.09 -18.16
N ALA A 143 9.10 12.96 -19.27
CA ALA A 143 8.39 11.73 -19.62
C ALA A 143 9.32 10.55 -19.95
N THR A 144 10.60 10.80 -20.22
CA THR A 144 11.58 9.77 -20.58
C THR A 144 12.96 10.09 -20.04
N GLY A 145 13.74 9.03 -19.83
CA GLY A 145 15.11 9.11 -19.32
C GLY A 145 15.18 9.29 -17.81
N THR A 146 16.32 8.92 -17.25
CA THR A 146 16.57 8.91 -15.80
C THR A 146 17.83 9.67 -15.43
N ARG A 147 17.99 9.92 -14.14
CA ARG A 147 19.17 10.51 -13.51
C ARG A 147 19.29 9.99 -12.08
N LEU A 148 20.43 10.21 -11.46
CA LEU A 148 20.56 10.02 -10.01
C LEU A 148 20.04 11.22 -9.24
N THR A 149 19.51 10.97 -8.06
CA THR A 149 19.19 12.00 -7.08
C THR A 149 20.44 12.83 -6.72
N PRO A 150 20.33 14.16 -6.62
CA PRO A 150 21.43 15.01 -6.17
C PRO A 150 21.59 14.95 -4.64
N ASP A 151 22.82 14.90 -4.16
CA ASP A 151 23.12 14.93 -2.74
C ASP A 151 22.69 16.25 -2.06
N GLY A 152 22.19 16.13 -0.82
CA GLY A 152 21.82 17.27 0.04
C GLY A 152 20.51 17.95 -0.36
N LYS A 153 19.65 17.26 -1.13
CA LYS A 153 18.36 17.77 -1.59
C LYS A 153 17.22 16.98 -0.96
N ALA A 154 16.05 17.62 -0.83
CA ALA A 154 14.87 17.01 -0.23
C ALA A 154 14.47 15.72 -0.95
N ILE A 155 14.60 15.69 -2.28
CA ILE A 155 14.35 14.47 -3.06
C ILE A 155 15.16 13.27 -2.58
N SER A 156 16.37 13.47 -2.06
CA SER A 156 17.30 12.40 -1.72
C SER A 156 17.45 12.15 -0.23
N ASN A 157 17.08 13.11 0.63
CA ASN A 157 17.26 12.99 2.08
C ASN A 157 15.96 13.10 2.89
N THR A 158 14.83 13.36 2.24
CA THR A 158 13.51 13.29 2.87
C THR A 158 12.53 12.41 2.10
N MET A 159 11.54 11.92 2.83
CA MET A 159 10.50 11.00 2.35
C MET A 159 9.15 11.33 3.00
N ALA A 160 8.10 10.64 2.56
CA ALA A 160 6.83 10.57 3.26
C ALA A 160 6.55 9.14 3.75
N LEU A 161 5.76 9.04 4.81
CA LEU A 161 5.19 7.78 5.30
C LEU A 161 3.68 7.94 5.35
N SER A 162 2.91 6.86 5.14
CA SER A 162 1.53 6.90 5.62
C SER A 162 1.56 7.10 7.14
N THR A 163 0.59 7.81 7.72
CA THR A 163 0.58 8.00 9.17
C THR A 163 0.46 6.68 9.91
N ALA A 164 -0.20 5.66 9.33
CA ALA A 164 -0.22 4.31 9.89
C ALA A 164 1.19 3.69 9.98
N ASN A 165 1.96 3.77 8.90
CA ASN A 165 3.34 3.26 8.87
C ASN A 165 4.25 4.06 9.80
N ALA A 166 4.05 5.38 9.90
CA ALA A 166 4.75 6.21 10.89
C ALA A 166 4.43 5.81 12.35
N GLN A 167 3.17 5.49 12.67
CA GLN A 167 2.78 5.00 14.00
C GLN A 167 3.45 3.67 14.33
N ALA A 168 3.56 2.75 13.38
CA ALA A 168 4.28 1.48 13.55
C ALA A 168 5.75 1.70 13.95
N LEU A 169 6.35 2.78 13.45
CA LEU A 169 7.71 3.24 13.73
C LEU A 169 7.83 4.15 14.97
N GLY A 170 6.76 4.28 15.76
CA GLY A 170 6.75 5.03 17.03
C GLY A 170 6.31 6.49 16.92
N ALA A 171 5.77 6.93 15.78
CA ALA A 171 5.13 8.23 15.68
C ALA A 171 3.88 8.33 16.56
N ALA A 172 3.48 9.56 16.90
CA ALA A 172 2.24 9.80 17.62
C ALA A 172 1.03 9.39 16.76
N ALA A 173 -0.03 8.93 17.43
CA ALA A 173 -1.26 8.54 16.75
C ALA A 173 -1.88 9.68 15.95
N ALA A 174 -2.35 9.37 14.73
CA ALA A 174 -3.15 10.26 13.92
C ALA A 174 -4.64 10.14 14.27
N ALA A 175 -5.43 11.18 13.97
CA ALA A 175 -6.88 11.12 14.16
C ALA A 175 -7.56 10.19 13.14
N VAL A 176 -7.07 10.21 11.90
CA VAL A 176 -7.46 9.33 10.79
C VAL A 176 -6.18 9.04 10.03
N ASP A 177 -5.95 7.78 9.68
CA ASP A 177 -4.76 7.31 8.96
C ASP A 177 -4.97 7.19 7.45
N GLY A 178 -6.19 6.92 7.03
CA GLY A 178 -6.54 6.81 5.63
C GLY A 178 -8.04 6.76 5.42
N THR A 179 -8.43 6.86 4.16
CA THR A 179 -9.82 6.74 3.73
C THR A 179 -9.92 5.70 2.63
N ILE A 180 -10.89 4.79 2.75
CA ILE A 180 -11.17 3.73 1.78
C ILE A 180 -12.62 3.90 1.33
N ARG A 181 -12.86 3.95 0.02
CA ARG A 181 -14.22 4.08 -0.53
C ARG A 181 -14.45 3.08 -1.64
N PHE A 182 -15.54 2.33 -1.55
CA PHE A 182 -16.00 1.43 -2.61
C PHE A 182 -17.31 1.90 -3.23
N SER A 183 -17.43 1.65 -4.52
CA SER A 183 -18.59 2.02 -5.32
C SER A 183 -19.73 1.02 -5.15
N SER A 184 -20.89 1.49 -4.73
CA SER A 184 -22.09 0.65 -4.65
C SER A 184 -22.69 0.29 -6.02
N ASP A 185 -22.12 0.79 -7.13
CA ASP A 185 -22.59 0.50 -8.49
C ASP A 185 -22.02 -0.82 -9.05
N PHE A 186 -21.05 -1.45 -8.35
CA PHE A 186 -20.42 -2.71 -8.77
C PHE A 186 -21.03 -3.91 -8.03
N ALA A 187 -21.08 -5.04 -8.73
CA ALA A 187 -21.51 -6.30 -8.15
C ALA A 187 -20.35 -6.91 -7.36
N PHE A 188 -20.44 -6.84 -6.03
CA PHE A 188 -19.48 -7.43 -5.11
C PHE A 188 -20.01 -8.74 -4.54
N ASP A 189 -19.11 -9.70 -4.36
CA ASP A 189 -19.28 -10.86 -3.50
C ASP A 189 -18.78 -10.51 -2.11
N PHE A 190 -19.64 -10.65 -1.10
CA PHE A 190 -19.30 -10.34 0.29
C PHE A 190 -18.99 -11.59 1.12
N ASN A 191 -19.10 -12.79 0.53
CA ASN A 191 -18.90 -14.07 1.20
C ASN A 191 -17.95 -14.97 0.42
N PRO A 192 -16.63 -14.92 0.70
CA PRO A 192 -15.68 -15.78 -0.01
C PRO A 192 -15.72 -17.26 0.44
N THR A 193 -16.53 -17.64 1.44
CA THR A 193 -16.46 -18.99 2.05
C THR A 193 -16.89 -20.12 1.11
N ASP A 194 -17.77 -19.82 0.14
CA ASP A 194 -18.25 -20.72 -0.91
C ASP A 194 -17.65 -20.43 -2.29
N GLY A 195 -16.58 -19.63 -2.35
CA GLY A 195 -15.97 -19.15 -3.58
C GLY A 195 -16.50 -17.78 -3.99
N ILE A 196 -15.91 -17.17 -5.01
CA ILE A 196 -16.40 -15.89 -5.55
C ILE A 196 -17.34 -16.17 -6.70
N GLN A 197 -18.57 -15.66 -6.61
CA GLN A 197 -19.59 -15.86 -7.61
C GLN A 197 -19.16 -15.34 -8.99
N ALA A 198 -19.54 -16.07 -10.05
CA ALA A 198 -19.25 -15.64 -11.40
C ALA A 198 -19.94 -14.29 -11.70
N GLY A 199 -19.16 -13.29 -12.11
CA GLY A 199 -19.68 -11.95 -12.43
C GLY A 199 -19.70 -10.96 -11.26
N THR A 200 -19.22 -11.36 -10.07
CA THR A 200 -19.00 -10.48 -8.92
C THR A 200 -17.51 -10.31 -8.62
N ILE A 201 -17.16 -9.30 -7.83
CA ILE A 201 -15.80 -8.98 -7.40
C ILE A 201 -15.64 -9.36 -5.92
N ASP A 202 -14.50 -9.95 -5.54
CA ASP A 202 -14.19 -10.31 -4.16
C ASP A 202 -14.05 -9.07 -3.26
N PHE A 203 -15.11 -8.69 -2.54
CA PHE A 203 -15.08 -7.49 -1.70
C PHE A 203 -14.01 -7.56 -0.60
N VAL A 204 -13.83 -8.74 0.00
CA VAL A 204 -12.87 -8.93 1.09
C VAL A 204 -11.45 -8.79 0.55
N GLY A 205 -11.18 -9.33 -0.63
CA GLY A 205 -9.90 -9.17 -1.34
C GLY A 205 -9.56 -7.72 -1.61
N VAL A 206 -10.49 -6.99 -2.22
CA VAL A 206 -10.33 -5.55 -2.48
C VAL A 206 -10.17 -4.76 -1.18
N ALA A 207 -10.92 -5.08 -0.12
CA ALA A 207 -10.76 -4.41 1.18
C ALA A 207 -9.40 -4.67 1.82
N ILE A 208 -8.86 -5.89 1.74
CA ILE A 208 -7.50 -6.21 2.23
C ILE A 208 -6.46 -5.43 1.46
N HIS A 209 -6.60 -5.37 0.14
CA HIS A 209 -5.75 -4.62 -0.77
C HIS A 209 -5.70 -3.12 -0.41
N GLU A 210 -6.86 -2.47 -0.29
CA GLU A 210 -6.91 -1.05 0.02
C GLU A 210 -6.36 -0.72 1.41
N ILE A 211 -6.55 -1.61 2.39
CA ILE A 211 -5.90 -1.46 3.70
C ILE A 211 -4.37 -1.58 3.54
N GLY A 212 -3.86 -2.40 2.63
CA GLY A 212 -2.43 -2.45 2.32
C GLY A 212 -1.86 -1.10 1.89
N HIS A 213 -2.57 -0.35 1.05
CA HIS A 213 -2.19 1.02 0.70
C HIS A 213 -2.20 1.97 1.90
N THR A 214 -3.22 1.90 2.77
CA THR A 214 -3.25 2.74 3.99
C THR A 214 -2.12 2.39 4.95
N LEU A 215 -1.72 1.11 5.00
CA LEU A 215 -0.58 0.62 5.79
C LEU A 215 0.79 1.02 5.23
N GLY A 216 0.88 1.53 4.00
CA GLY A 216 2.11 2.11 3.46
C GLY A 216 2.65 1.47 2.18
N PHE A 217 1.88 0.60 1.51
CA PHE A 217 2.21 0.13 0.16
C PHE A 217 2.01 1.28 -0.85
N LEU A 218 2.93 2.23 -0.86
CA LEU A 218 2.89 3.47 -1.62
C LEU A 218 4.24 3.66 -2.32
N SER A 219 4.27 4.26 -3.51
CA SER A 219 5.52 4.50 -4.25
C SER A 219 5.54 5.88 -4.89
N GLY A 220 6.68 6.55 -4.77
CA GLY A 220 6.96 7.84 -5.38
C GLY A 220 7.07 7.76 -6.90
N ALA A 221 7.25 6.56 -7.44
CA ALA A 221 7.20 6.33 -8.89
C ALA A 221 5.84 6.73 -9.47
N ASP A 222 4.74 6.54 -8.73
CA ASP A 222 3.42 7.03 -9.13
C ASP A 222 3.36 8.54 -9.12
N ASP A 223 3.84 9.18 -8.05
CA ASP A 223 3.86 10.65 -7.95
C ASP A 223 4.67 11.26 -9.09
N PHE A 224 5.83 10.67 -9.42
CA PHE A 224 6.64 11.08 -10.57
C PHE A 224 5.89 10.92 -11.89
N ASP A 225 5.24 9.77 -12.10
CA ASP A 225 4.49 9.47 -13.33
C ASP A 225 3.33 10.45 -13.54
N TYR A 226 2.60 10.78 -12.49
CA TYR A 226 1.52 11.78 -12.52
C TYR A 226 2.04 13.22 -12.66
N SER A 227 3.29 13.49 -12.27
CA SER A 227 3.89 14.83 -12.24
C SER A 227 4.72 15.17 -13.48
N VAL A 228 4.72 14.32 -14.52
CA VAL A 228 5.41 14.61 -15.79
C VAL A 228 4.99 15.98 -16.32
N GLY A 229 5.97 16.88 -16.43
CA GLY A 229 5.73 18.28 -16.72
C GLY A 229 6.82 19.20 -16.16
N SER A 230 6.58 20.50 -16.28
CA SER A 230 7.51 21.56 -15.84
C SER A 230 6.77 22.64 -15.05
N GLY A 231 7.51 23.55 -14.40
CA GLY A 231 6.97 24.63 -13.58
C GLY A 231 7.27 24.46 -12.09
N PHE A 232 8.06 23.45 -11.71
CA PHE A 232 8.42 23.17 -10.33
C PHE A 232 9.86 22.61 -10.23
N LYS A 233 10.47 22.79 -9.05
CA LYS A 233 11.82 22.29 -8.76
C LYS A 233 11.75 20.95 -8.06
N THR A 234 11.73 19.88 -8.85
CA THR A 234 11.58 18.48 -8.40
C THR A 234 12.48 18.15 -7.20
N ASP A 235 13.75 18.58 -7.22
CA ASP A 235 14.70 18.27 -6.13
C ASP A 235 14.40 18.95 -4.79
N ASN A 236 13.51 19.94 -4.75
CA ASN A 236 13.17 20.68 -3.54
C ASN A 236 12.06 20.02 -2.71
N TYR A 237 11.55 18.87 -3.16
CA TYR A 237 10.45 18.15 -2.51
C TYR A 237 10.86 16.72 -2.18
N TRP A 238 10.21 16.13 -1.18
CA TRP A 238 10.23 14.69 -0.95
C TRP A 238 9.44 14.00 -2.07
N TRP A 239 9.81 12.76 -2.38
CA TRP A 239 9.13 11.91 -3.37
C TRP A 239 9.02 10.47 -2.92
N ALA A 240 10.05 9.94 -2.26
CA ALA A 240 10.06 8.56 -1.80
C ALA A 240 9.05 8.32 -0.67
N TYR A 241 8.51 7.11 -0.67
CA TYR A 241 7.84 6.45 0.45
C TYR A 241 8.73 5.31 0.98
N ALA A 242 8.30 4.64 2.05
CA ALA A 242 9.07 3.54 2.64
C ALA A 242 9.37 2.41 1.65
N LEU A 243 8.39 2.01 0.83
CA LEU A 243 8.54 0.98 -0.21
C LEU A 243 9.68 1.31 -1.18
N ASP A 244 9.84 2.58 -1.55
CA ASP A 244 10.86 3.00 -2.53
C ASP A 244 12.29 2.75 -2.04
N LEU A 245 12.51 2.61 -0.73
CA LEU A 245 13.80 2.22 -0.15
C LEU A 245 14.11 0.72 -0.28
N PHE A 246 13.15 -0.03 -0.82
CA PHE A 246 13.23 -1.46 -1.13
C PHE A 246 12.94 -1.77 -2.60
N ARG A 247 12.77 -0.72 -3.43
CA ARG A 247 12.54 -0.82 -4.87
C ARG A 247 13.87 -0.70 -5.61
N TYR A 248 14.34 -1.82 -6.16
CA TYR A 248 15.63 -1.91 -6.84
C TYR A 248 15.48 -2.31 -8.31
N SER A 249 16.45 -1.90 -9.14
CA SER A 249 16.61 -2.41 -10.52
C SER A 249 17.92 -3.18 -10.74
N GLY A 250 18.75 -3.29 -9.70
CA GLY A 250 20.05 -3.95 -9.70
C GLY A 250 20.73 -3.84 -8.34
N ASP A 251 21.88 -4.50 -8.19
CA ASP A 251 22.71 -4.49 -6.97
C ASP A 251 23.17 -3.06 -6.63
N GLY A 252 22.71 -2.53 -5.49
CA GLY A 252 22.95 -1.16 -5.04
C GLY A 252 22.17 -0.08 -5.81
N GLU A 253 21.27 -0.45 -6.73
CA GLU A 253 20.54 0.48 -7.59
C GLU A 253 19.10 0.67 -7.12
N LEU A 254 18.91 1.53 -6.13
CA LEU A 254 17.58 2.04 -5.79
C LEU A 254 16.97 2.73 -7.01
N ASN A 255 15.70 2.44 -7.28
CA ASN A 255 15.01 2.97 -8.45
C ASN A 255 13.60 3.42 -8.10
N TRP A 256 13.38 4.73 -8.17
CA TRP A 256 12.10 5.38 -7.90
C TRP A 256 11.49 5.96 -9.18
N ALA A 257 12.09 5.68 -10.35
CA ALA A 257 11.58 6.11 -11.62
C ALA A 257 10.43 5.19 -12.09
N PHE A 258 9.43 5.80 -12.72
CA PHE A 258 8.48 5.11 -13.57
C PHE A 258 9.15 4.68 -14.89
N ASP A 259 8.46 3.83 -15.65
CA ASP A 259 8.90 3.23 -16.92
C ASP A 259 10.25 2.52 -16.84
N GLN A 260 10.62 2.02 -15.66
CA GLN A 260 11.84 1.24 -15.44
C GLN A 260 11.49 -0.08 -14.74
N PRO A 261 12.02 -1.23 -15.19
CA PRO A 261 11.89 -2.49 -14.46
C PRO A 261 12.43 -2.36 -13.05
N SER A 262 11.68 -2.88 -12.09
CA SER A 262 12.04 -2.83 -10.67
C SER A 262 11.41 -3.99 -9.90
N TYR A 263 12.00 -4.34 -8.78
CA TYR A 263 11.55 -5.41 -7.89
C TYR A 263 11.78 -5.06 -6.43
N PHE A 264 11.05 -5.76 -5.56
CA PHE A 264 11.27 -5.73 -4.13
C PHE A 264 12.52 -6.53 -3.78
N SER A 265 13.40 -5.95 -2.96
CA SER A 265 14.60 -6.62 -2.46
C SER A 265 14.90 -6.24 -1.01
N ILE A 266 15.36 -7.24 -0.25
CA ILE A 266 15.82 -7.13 1.15
C ILE A 266 17.34 -7.35 1.29
N ASP A 267 18.04 -7.48 0.15
CA ASP A 267 19.47 -7.76 0.03
C ASP A 267 20.21 -6.68 -0.77
N GLY A 268 19.69 -5.45 -0.75
CA GLY A 268 20.32 -4.28 -1.37
C GLY A 268 20.21 -4.27 -2.89
N GLY A 269 19.28 -5.03 -3.46
CA GLY A 269 19.06 -5.15 -4.89
C GLY A 269 19.78 -6.34 -5.54
N ALA A 270 20.52 -7.16 -4.79
CA ALA A 270 21.21 -8.32 -5.36
C ALA A 270 20.25 -9.34 -5.97
N THR A 271 19.08 -9.56 -5.35
CA THR A 271 18.03 -10.44 -5.89
C THR A 271 16.63 -9.85 -5.71
N ALA A 272 15.71 -10.23 -6.61
CA ALA A 272 14.27 -10.03 -6.38
C ALA A 272 13.81 -10.96 -5.28
N PHE A 273 13.01 -10.46 -4.33
CA PHE A 273 12.42 -11.27 -3.27
C PHE A 273 11.63 -12.43 -3.89
N GLN A 274 11.94 -13.65 -3.45
CA GLN A 274 11.44 -14.93 -4.00
C GLN A 274 11.66 -15.16 -5.52
N GLY A 275 12.40 -14.28 -6.19
CA GLY A 275 12.72 -14.36 -7.61
C GLY A 275 11.67 -13.76 -8.56
N ASP A 276 10.51 -13.34 -8.06
CA ASP A 276 9.39 -12.88 -8.90
C ASP A 276 8.58 -11.69 -8.34
N ALA A 277 8.95 -11.12 -7.19
CA ALA A 277 8.30 -9.94 -6.61
C ALA A 277 8.66 -8.62 -7.36
N TYR A 278 8.29 -8.56 -8.63
CA TYR A 278 8.43 -7.37 -9.48
C TYR A 278 7.32 -6.37 -9.20
N PHE A 279 7.62 -5.08 -9.39
CA PHE A 279 6.62 -4.01 -9.33
C PHE A 279 6.12 -3.62 -10.71
N SER A 280 4.90 -3.08 -10.75
CA SER A 280 4.43 -2.31 -11.90
C SER A 280 5.26 -1.04 -12.08
N THR A 281 5.22 -0.45 -13.27
CA THR A 281 6.19 0.59 -13.68
C THR A 281 5.57 1.95 -13.93
N GLY A 282 4.27 2.15 -13.72
CA GLY A 282 3.59 3.45 -13.84
C GLY A 282 2.41 3.40 -14.79
N GLU A 283 1.38 4.18 -14.48
CA GLU A 283 0.10 4.13 -15.19
C GLU A 283 0.12 4.87 -16.53
N ASN A 284 0.69 6.08 -16.56
CA ASN A 284 0.60 6.98 -17.70
C ASN A 284 1.77 6.77 -18.67
N ASN A 285 2.98 6.65 -18.13
CA ASN A 285 4.20 6.57 -18.92
C ASN A 285 4.92 5.21 -18.77
N GLY A 286 4.37 4.28 -17.99
CA GLY A 286 4.94 2.96 -17.74
C GLY A 286 4.17 1.81 -18.40
N ASP A 287 3.90 0.75 -17.63
CA ASP A 287 3.26 -0.48 -18.10
C ASP A 287 1.72 -0.45 -18.02
N GLY A 288 1.16 0.71 -17.70
CA GLY A 288 -0.29 0.92 -17.62
C GLY A 288 -0.90 0.63 -16.25
N TRP A 289 -0.05 0.40 -15.23
CA TRP A 289 -0.44 0.10 -13.86
C TRP A 289 0.39 0.91 -12.86
N GLN A 290 -0.23 1.36 -11.77
CA GLN A 290 0.42 2.12 -10.71
C GLN A 290 1.59 1.33 -10.11
N ALA A 291 2.74 1.98 -9.93
CA ALA A 291 3.98 1.42 -9.40
C ALA A 291 3.90 1.08 -7.91
N SER A 292 2.94 1.63 -7.17
CA SER A 292 2.50 1.16 -5.84
C SER A 292 1.79 -0.19 -5.87
N HIS A 293 2.11 -1.06 -6.83
CA HIS A 293 1.56 -2.40 -6.94
C HIS A 293 2.58 -3.42 -7.44
N TRP A 294 2.32 -4.69 -7.14
CA TRP A 294 3.00 -5.81 -7.81
C TRP A 294 2.80 -5.77 -9.33
N LYS A 295 3.70 -6.44 -10.06
CA LYS A 295 3.67 -6.49 -11.51
C LYS A 295 2.41 -7.20 -11.99
N ALA A 296 1.63 -6.51 -12.83
CA ALA A 296 0.51 -7.14 -13.52
C ALA A 296 0.98 -8.21 -14.51
N ASN A 297 0.40 -9.40 -14.43
CA ASN A 297 0.60 -10.47 -15.42
C ASN A 297 -0.51 -10.53 -16.50
N ASN A 298 -1.61 -9.80 -16.30
CA ASN A 298 -2.80 -9.77 -17.16
C ASN A 298 -3.45 -11.14 -17.44
N THR A 299 -3.34 -12.11 -16.52
CA THR A 299 -3.89 -13.47 -16.70
C THR A 299 -5.06 -13.84 -15.80
N CYS A 300 -5.43 -13.04 -14.79
CA CYS A 300 -6.40 -13.42 -13.76
C CYS A 300 -6.01 -14.72 -13.00
N SER A 301 -4.72 -14.90 -12.74
CA SER A 301 -4.12 -16.05 -12.06
C SER A 301 -2.66 -15.76 -11.75
N ASN A 302 -2.01 -16.48 -10.82
CA ASN A 302 -0.57 -16.39 -10.55
C ASN A 302 -0.11 -14.96 -10.20
N TYR A 303 -0.89 -14.26 -9.38
CA TYR A 303 -0.50 -12.95 -8.87
C TYR A 303 0.67 -13.12 -7.89
N VAL A 304 1.52 -12.10 -7.79
CA VAL A 304 2.57 -12.08 -6.75
C VAL A 304 1.94 -12.07 -5.37
N GLY A 305 0.82 -11.35 -5.22
CA GLY A 305 0.11 -11.17 -3.97
C GLY A 305 -1.14 -10.33 -4.13
N VAL A 306 -1.78 -9.99 -3.00
CA VAL A 306 -3.04 -9.23 -2.97
C VAL A 306 -2.85 -7.80 -3.49
N MET A 307 -1.65 -7.24 -3.39
CA MET A 307 -1.31 -5.89 -3.89
C MET A 307 -1.09 -5.84 -5.42
N ASN A 308 -1.80 -6.65 -6.19
CA ASN A 308 -1.87 -6.60 -7.66
C ASN A 308 -2.72 -5.40 -8.12
N PRO A 309 -2.40 -4.69 -9.21
CA PRO A 309 -3.18 -3.53 -9.68
C PRO A 309 -4.58 -3.81 -10.26
N TYR A 310 -5.00 -5.08 -10.35
CA TYR A 310 -6.36 -5.42 -10.77
C TYR A 310 -6.87 -6.74 -10.18
N THR A 311 -8.20 -6.85 -10.06
CA THR A 311 -8.89 -8.10 -9.78
C THR A 311 -9.80 -8.51 -10.94
N CYS A 312 -10.30 -9.74 -10.92
CA CYS A 312 -11.15 -10.29 -11.98
C CYS A 312 -12.45 -10.84 -11.41
N PHE A 313 -13.53 -10.74 -12.20
CA PHE A 313 -14.82 -11.27 -11.79
C PHE A 313 -14.76 -12.79 -11.52
N GLY A 314 -15.34 -13.23 -10.40
CA GLY A 314 -15.36 -14.63 -9.98
C GLY A 314 -13.99 -15.17 -9.55
N GLN A 315 -12.99 -14.29 -9.34
CA GLN A 315 -11.69 -14.67 -8.85
C GLN A 315 -11.58 -14.34 -7.36
N MET A 316 -11.05 -15.30 -6.60
CA MET A 316 -10.66 -15.15 -5.21
C MET A 316 -9.26 -14.54 -5.13
N ASP A 317 -9.09 -13.52 -4.31
CA ASP A 317 -7.79 -12.94 -4.04
C ASP A 317 -7.09 -13.67 -2.87
N GLU A 318 -5.77 -13.53 -2.81
CA GLU A 318 -4.92 -14.20 -1.82
C GLU A 318 -3.79 -13.29 -1.37
N VAL A 319 -3.47 -13.35 -0.08
CA VAL A 319 -2.31 -12.66 0.50
C VAL A 319 -1.15 -13.62 0.60
N THR A 320 0.03 -13.18 0.19
CA THR A 320 1.21 -14.03 0.03
C THR A 320 2.35 -13.60 0.95
N ALA A 321 3.40 -14.41 1.00
CA ALA A 321 4.66 -14.07 1.66
C ALA A 321 5.27 -12.75 1.14
N ALA A 322 5.11 -12.41 -0.14
CA ALA A 322 5.63 -11.18 -0.71
C ALA A 322 4.94 -9.94 -0.14
N ASP A 323 3.60 -9.98 0.02
CA ASP A 323 2.83 -8.89 0.63
C ASP A 323 3.30 -8.62 2.07
N LEU A 324 3.42 -9.69 2.86
CA LEU A 324 3.85 -9.60 4.25
C LEU A 324 5.32 -9.17 4.37
N ALA A 325 6.21 -9.73 3.55
CA ALA A 325 7.63 -9.37 3.57
C ALA A 325 7.87 -7.90 3.25
N LEU A 326 7.08 -7.31 2.34
CA LEU A 326 7.17 -5.88 2.08
C LEU A 326 6.66 -5.07 3.26
N MET A 327 5.53 -5.45 3.88
CA MET A 327 5.03 -4.78 5.09
C MET A 327 6.07 -4.80 6.22
N ASP A 328 6.74 -5.94 6.40
CA ASP A 328 7.85 -6.11 7.35
C ASP A 328 9.00 -5.13 7.03
N ALA A 329 9.49 -5.16 5.79
CA ALA A 329 10.56 -4.27 5.34
C ALA A 329 10.26 -2.78 5.55
N ILE A 330 9.01 -2.35 5.35
CA ILE A 330 8.63 -0.94 5.50
C ILE A 330 8.38 -0.51 6.95
N GLY A 331 8.43 -1.43 7.92
CA GLY A 331 8.42 -1.11 9.36
C GLY A 331 7.31 -1.75 10.20
N TRP A 332 6.54 -2.69 9.65
CA TRP A 332 5.52 -3.44 10.39
C TRP A 332 6.11 -4.72 10.99
N ASN A 333 5.99 -4.93 12.29
CA ASN A 333 6.33 -6.21 12.89
C ASN A 333 5.20 -7.22 12.66
N LEU A 334 5.58 -8.45 12.31
CA LEU A 334 4.66 -9.54 12.02
C LEU A 334 4.74 -10.66 13.06
N ASN A 335 3.62 -11.37 13.25
CA ASN A 335 3.64 -12.66 13.97
C ASN A 335 3.96 -13.86 13.06
N VAL A 336 4.25 -13.61 11.78
CA VAL A 336 4.66 -14.59 10.79
C VAL A 336 6.14 -14.35 10.45
N ASP A 337 6.98 -15.37 10.64
CA ASP A 337 8.34 -15.35 10.06
C ASP A 337 8.24 -15.72 8.58
N VAL A 338 8.19 -14.70 7.72
CA VAL A 338 8.04 -14.86 6.26
C VAL A 338 9.25 -15.52 5.59
N LEU A 339 10.44 -15.43 6.20
CA LEU A 339 11.64 -16.08 5.67
C LEU A 339 11.63 -17.58 5.99
N ALA A 340 11.12 -17.96 7.17
CA ALA A 340 10.88 -19.37 7.50
C ALA A 340 9.63 -19.94 6.81
N ASN A 341 8.67 -19.10 6.44
CA ASN A 341 7.42 -19.47 5.79
C ASN A 341 7.25 -18.82 4.42
N GLY A 342 8.21 -19.04 3.51
CA GLY A 342 8.17 -18.47 2.16
C GLY A 342 6.98 -18.94 1.31
N GLY A 343 6.30 -20.01 1.70
CA GLY A 343 5.07 -20.50 1.05
C GLY A 343 3.78 -19.95 1.65
N TYR A 344 3.84 -18.90 2.48
CA TYR A 344 2.65 -18.25 3.03
C TYR A 344 1.71 -17.84 1.89
N ASN A 345 0.48 -18.37 1.96
CA ASN A 345 -0.62 -18.04 1.06
C ASN A 345 -1.91 -18.16 1.90
N PHE A 346 -2.68 -17.08 1.95
CA PHE A 346 -3.91 -17.00 2.71
C PHE A 346 -5.00 -16.38 1.84
N THR A 347 -5.95 -17.20 1.41
CA THR A 347 -7.05 -16.77 0.53
C THR A 347 -8.08 -15.96 1.32
N THR A 348 -8.89 -15.14 0.64
CA THR A 348 -10.00 -14.44 1.31
C THR A 348 -11.02 -15.40 1.95
N LYS A 349 -11.12 -16.63 1.44
CA LYS A 349 -11.84 -17.72 2.09
C LYS A 349 -11.24 -18.11 3.43
N ASP A 350 -9.92 -18.28 3.50
CA ASP A 350 -9.20 -18.61 4.74
C ASP A 350 -9.37 -17.47 5.77
N VAL A 351 -9.33 -16.21 5.31
CA VAL A 351 -9.64 -15.02 6.14
C VAL A 351 -11.03 -15.09 6.74
N ALA A 352 -12.06 -15.30 5.90
CA ALA A 352 -13.43 -15.38 6.40
C ALA A 352 -13.63 -16.57 7.35
N GLN A 353 -12.98 -17.71 7.09
CA GLN A 353 -13.04 -18.88 7.98
C GLN A 353 -12.35 -18.61 9.32
N ALA A 354 -11.20 -17.94 9.33
CA ALA A 354 -10.52 -17.54 10.57
C ALA A 354 -11.36 -16.56 11.39
N TRP A 355 -12.00 -15.59 10.74
CA TRP A 355 -12.96 -14.67 11.36
C TRP A 355 -14.12 -15.40 12.04
N ILE A 356 -14.75 -16.36 11.34
CA ILE A 356 -15.85 -17.17 11.88
C ILE A 356 -15.36 -18.02 13.06
N ALA A 357 -14.19 -18.64 12.94
CA ALA A 357 -13.59 -19.45 14.01
C ALA A 357 -13.28 -18.62 15.27
N ALA A 358 -12.97 -17.34 15.11
CA ALA A 358 -12.79 -16.38 16.20
C ALA A 358 -14.11 -15.87 16.81
N GLY A 359 -15.27 -16.39 16.38
CA GLY A 359 -16.59 -15.99 16.87
C GLY A 359 -17.18 -14.77 16.15
N GLY A 360 -16.59 -14.37 15.02
CA GLY A 360 -17.13 -13.35 14.14
C GLY A 360 -18.46 -13.75 13.51
N ALA A 361 -19.24 -12.76 13.05
CA ALA A 361 -20.48 -13.00 12.34
C ALA A 361 -20.22 -13.74 11.02
N VAL A 362 -21.07 -14.73 10.72
CA VAL A 362 -21.01 -15.48 9.46
C VAL A 362 -21.51 -14.58 8.33
N PRO A 363 -20.76 -14.43 7.22
CA PRO A 363 -21.28 -13.76 6.04
C PRO A 363 -22.57 -14.41 5.56
N GLU A 364 -23.61 -13.61 5.32
CA GLU A 364 -24.89 -14.13 4.85
C GLU A 364 -24.69 -14.81 3.47
N PRO A 365 -25.14 -16.06 3.27
CA PRO A 365 -25.13 -16.66 1.94
C PRO A 365 -26.03 -15.85 1.01
N GLU A 366 -25.56 -15.54 -0.22
CA GLU A 366 -26.30 -14.71 -1.17
C GLU A 366 -27.73 -15.25 -1.51
N SER A 367 -27.99 -16.52 -1.22
CA SER A 367 -29.28 -17.17 -1.42
C SER A 367 -30.42 -16.60 -0.54
N TRP A 368 -30.13 -15.96 0.60
CA TRP A 368 -31.16 -15.30 1.42
C TRP A 368 -31.55 -13.93 0.89
N THR A 369 -30.61 -13.19 0.31
CA THR A 369 -30.85 -11.91 -0.38
C THR A 369 -31.78 -12.11 -1.59
N MET A 370 -31.65 -13.25 -2.28
CA MET A 370 -32.56 -13.65 -3.37
C MET A 370 -33.94 -14.14 -2.90
N LEU A 371 -34.09 -14.64 -1.67
CA LEU A 371 -35.39 -15.05 -1.11
C LEU A 371 -36.26 -13.83 -0.74
N ILE A 372 -35.63 -12.71 -0.36
CA ILE A 372 -36.33 -11.46 -0.01
C ILE A 372 -36.53 -10.55 -1.23
N LEU A 373 -35.64 -10.59 -2.22
CA LEU A 373 -35.74 -9.77 -3.46
C LEU A 373 -36.34 -10.52 -4.67
N GLY A 374 -36.75 -11.77 -4.49
CA GLY A 374 -37.13 -12.75 -5.53
C GLY A 374 -38.37 -12.47 -6.40
N PHE A 375 -38.85 -11.22 -6.52
CA PHE A 375 -39.90 -10.87 -7.49
C PHE A 375 -39.63 -9.60 -8.32
N GLY A 376 -38.43 -9.00 -8.24
CA GLY A 376 -38.21 -7.66 -8.82
C GLY A 376 -37.36 -7.52 -10.09
N ALA A 377 -36.44 -8.44 -10.40
CA ALA A 377 -35.39 -8.11 -11.39
C ALA A 377 -34.85 -9.29 -12.22
N ILE A 378 -35.71 -10.21 -12.66
CA ILE A 378 -35.34 -11.19 -13.70
C ILE A 378 -35.78 -10.62 -15.06
N GLY A 379 -34.89 -9.93 -15.75
CA GLY A 379 -35.18 -9.50 -17.12
C GLY A 379 -34.23 -8.46 -17.68
N GLY A 380 -32.95 -8.78 -17.83
CA GLY A 380 -32.07 -7.83 -18.51
C GLY A 380 -30.59 -8.14 -18.64
N MET A 381 -30.12 -9.38 -18.53
CA MET A 381 -28.74 -9.68 -18.92
C MET A 381 -28.58 -11.17 -19.25
N MET A 382 -28.97 -11.55 -20.46
CA MET A 382 -28.52 -12.81 -21.06
C MET A 382 -27.82 -12.51 -22.38
N ARG A 383 -26.56 -12.98 -22.45
CA ARG A 383 -25.56 -12.94 -23.54
C ARG A 383 -24.59 -11.76 -23.54
N TYR A 384 -23.60 -11.84 -22.65
CA TYR A 384 -22.22 -11.61 -23.05
C TYR A 384 -21.39 -12.85 -22.73
N ARG A 385 -20.66 -13.35 -23.74
CA ARG A 385 -19.78 -14.52 -23.65
C ARG A 385 -18.65 -14.27 -22.66
N ASN A 386 -18.32 -15.31 -21.88
CA ASN A 386 -17.14 -15.44 -21.02
C ASN A 386 -15.89 -14.74 -21.59
N ARG A 387 -15.63 -13.53 -21.10
CA ARG A 387 -14.30 -12.92 -21.04
C ARG A 387 -14.18 -12.40 -19.62
N SER A 388 -13.20 -12.89 -18.88
CA SER A 388 -12.76 -12.33 -17.61
C SER A 388 -12.46 -10.85 -17.84
N ARG A 389 -13.39 -9.98 -17.46
CA ARG A 389 -13.16 -8.53 -17.51
C ARG A 389 -12.33 -8.17 -16.29
N GLN A 390 -11.17 -7.57 -16.53
CA GLN A 390 -10.35 -6.99 -15.48
C GLN A 390 -11.06 -5.72 -14.96
N VAL A 391 -11.04 -5.52 -13.64
CA VAL A 391 -11.45 -4.27 -13.03
C VAL A 391 -10.24 -3.72 -12.28
N ARG A 392 -9.90 -2.48 -12.60
CA ARG A 392 -8.76 -1.78 -11.99
C ARG A 392 -9.13 -1.30 -10.59
N PHE A 393 -8.18 -1.33 -9.68
CA PHE A 393 -8.22 -0.50 -8.48
C PHE A 393 -8.01 0.97 -8.90
N ALA A 394 -8.56 1.92 -8.13
CA ALA A 394 -8.51 3.35 -8.47
C ALA A 394 -7.24 4.03 -7.96
#